data_AF-A0A9K3N7F2-F1
#
_entry.id   AF-A0A9K3N7F2-F1
#
_cell.length_a   1.000
_cell.length_b   1.000
_cell.length_c   1.000
_cell.angle_alpha   90.00
_cell.angle_beta   90.00
_cell.angle_gamma   90.00
#
_symmetry.space_group_name_H-M   'P 1'
#
loop_
_entity.id
_entity.type
_entity.pdbx_description
1 polymer ?
#
loop_
_entity_poly.entity_id
_entity_poly.type
_entity_poly.pdbx_seq_one_letter_code
_entity_poly.pdbx_strand_id
1 'polypeptide(L)' 'MNSGPYGTFIGVYDGHGGPETSRFVNENLFANLKRFVSEDQEMSANVIKKAFLATEDEFLSVVREQWRICP' A
#
# COMPACT_ATOMS: atom_id res chain seq x y z
N MET A 1 2.73 20.91 -23.91
CA MET A 1 2.39 19.75 -23.06
C MET A 1 3.56 19.52 -22.12
N ASN A 2 3.60 20.21 -20.98
CA ASN A 2 4.67 20.02 -20.01
C ASN A 2 4.26 18.90 -19.08
N SER A 3 4.76 17.69 -19.34
CA SER A 3 4.76 16.61 -18.36
C SER A 3 5.50 17.10 -17.12
N GLY A 4 4.75 17.34 -16.03
CA GLY A 4 5.33 17.63 -14.72
C GLY A 4 6.32 16.54 -14.30
N PRO A 5 7.16 16.79 -13.28
CA PRO A 5 8.24 15.88 -12.93
C PRO A 5 7.70 14.48 -12.68
N TYR A 6 8.22 13.50 -13.44
CA TYR A 6 7.90 12.10 -13.26
C TYR A 6 8.31 11.69 -11.83
N GLY A 7 7.33 11.46 -10.96
CA GLY A 7 7.58 11.00 -9.60
C GLY A 7 8.13 9.57 -9.62
N THR A 8 9.14 9.31 -8.80
CA THR A 8 9.69 7.95 -8.62
C THR A 8 9.25 7.43 -7.26
N PHE A 9 8.68 6.21 -7.23
CA PHE A 9 8.37 5.48 -6.00
C PHE A 9 9.37 4.35 -5.81
N ILE A 10 9.98 4.27 -4.63
CA ILE A 10 10.91 3.20 -4.25
C ILE A 10 10.40 2.63 -2.92
N GLY A 11 10.17 1.32 -2.90
CA GLY A 11 9.77 0.58 -1.69
C GLY A 11 10.79 -0.50 -1.36
N VAL A 12 11.21 -0.55 -0.11
CA VAL A 12 12.02 -1.65 0.46
C VAL A 12 11.19 -2.25 1.58
N TYR A 13 10.87 -3.54 1.46
CA TYR A 13 9.96 -4.24 2.36
C TYR A 13 10.70 -5.39 3.01
N ASP A 14 11.04 -5.24 4.29
CA ASP A 14 11.62 -6.30 5.10
C ASP A 14 10.50 -7.02 5.85
N GLY A 15 10.38 -8.33 5.64
CA GLY A 15 9.32 -9.17 6.20
C GLY A 15 9.88 -10.20 7.16
N HIS A 16 9.12 -10.53 8.21
CA HIS A 16 9.45 -11.59 9.16
C HIS A 16 8.33 -12.64 9.22
N GLY A 17 8.66 -13.89 9.52
CA GLY A 17 7.68 -14.99 9.62
C GLY A 17 7.20 -15.55 8.27
N GLY A 18 7.88 -15.17 7.18
CA GLY A 18 7.56 -15.59 5.81
C GLY A 18 7.61 -14.40 4.85
N PRO A 19 7.65 -14.64 3.52
CA PRO A 19 7.65 -13.58 2.51
C PRO A 19 6.28 -12.92 2.30
N GLU A 20 5.23 -13.43 2.94
CA GLU A 20 3.85 -13.11 2.56
C GLU A 20 3.46 -11.68 2.91
N THR A 21 3.84 -11.18 4.09
CA THR A 21 3.56 -9.81 4.51
C THR A 21 4.30 -8.80 3.63
N SER A 22 5.60 -9.00 3.39
CA SER A 22 6.37 -8.06 2.55
C SER A 22 5.91 -8.08 1.10
N ARG A 23 5.50 -9.24 0.57
CA ARG A 23 4.87 -9.35 -0.75
C ARG A 23 3.54 -8.61 -0.80
N PHE A 24 2.67 -8.78 0.21
CA PHE A 24 1.40 -8.08 0.27
C PHE A 24 1.58 -6.56 0.23
N VAL A 25 2.50 -6.01 1.01
CA VAL A 25 2.76 -4.57 1.02
C VAL A 25 3.32 -4.10 -0.33
N ASN A 26 4.25 -4.86 -0.92
CA ASN A 26 4.81 -4.55 -2.25
C ASN A 26 3.73 -4.44 -3.33
N GLU A 27 2.75 -5.35 -3.32
CA GLU A 27 1.68 -5.41 -4.32
C GLU A 27 0.63 -4.30 -4.13
N ASN A 28 0.30 -3.96 -2.88
CA ASN A 28 -0.87 -3.11 -2.57
C ASN A 28 -0.52 -1.64 -2.29
N LEU A 29 0.61 -1.34 -1.64
CA LEU A 29 0.91 0.02 -1.17
C LEU A 29 1.01 1.03 -2.34
N PHE A 30 1.70 0.67 -3.41
CA PHE A 30 1.85 1.56 -4.56
C PHE A 30 0.53 1.72 -5.33
N ALA A 31 -0.30 0.67 -5.40
CA ALA A 31 -1.62 0.74 -6.01
C ALA A 31 -2.53 1.72 -5.24
N ASN A 32 -2.56 1.60 -3.91
CA ASN A 32 -3.28 2.52 -3.03
C ASN A 32 -2.74 3.95 -3.14
N LEU A 33 -1.42 4.14 -3.19
CA LEU A 33 -0.82 5.45 -3.37
C LEU A 33 -1.27 6.12 -4.68
N LYS A 34 -1.21 5.40 -5.81
CA LYS A 34 -1.68 5.93 -7.12
C LYS A 34 -3.15 6.30 -7.09
N ARG A 35 -3.98 5.49 -6.44
CA ARG A 35 -5.41 5.76 -6.27
C ARG A 35 -5.62 7.07 -5.52
N PHE A 36 -4.99 7.24 -4.35
CA PHE A 36 -5.17 8.45 -3.55
C PHE A 36 -4.53 9.71 -4.14
N VAL A 37 -3.41 9.60 -4.86
CA VAL A 37 -2.88 10.72 -5.67
C VAL A 37 -3.88 11.16 -6.73
N SER A 38 -4.57 10.20 -7.36
CA SER A 38 -5.58 10.51 -8.39
C SER A 38 -6.85 11.10 -7.77
N GLU A 39 -7.24 10.69 -6.57
CA GLU A 39 -8.39 11.25 -5.83
C GLU A 39 -8.12 12.68 -5.35
N ASP A 40 -6.96 12.92 -4.72
CA ASP A 40 -6.62 14.22 -4.13
C ASP A 40 -5.95 15.17 -5.15
N GLN A 41 -5.69 14.72 -6.39
CA GLN A 41 -5.04 15.45 -7.49
C GLN A 41 -3.63 15.99 -7.16
N GLU A 42 -3.02 15.52 -6.07
CA GLU A 42 -1.71 15.96 -5.61
C GLU A 42 -1.05 14.86 -4.76
N MET A 43 0.28 14.82 -4.76
CA MET A 43 1.03 14.04 -3.78
C MET A 43 1.17 14.83 -2.48
N SER A 44 0.68 14.28 -1.37
CA SER A 44 0.76 14.92 -0.05
C SER A 44 1.03 13.92 1.07
N ALA A 45 1.42 14.40 2.25
CA ALA A 45 1.54 13.57 3.45
C ALA A 45 0.23 12.84 3.79
N ASN A 46 -0.92 13.46 3.51
CA ASN A 46 -2.23 12.87 3.71
C ASN A 46 -2.49 11.70 2.74
N VAL A 47 -2.10 11.86 1.47
CA VAL A 47 -2.17 10.78 0.46
C VAL A 47 -1.31 9.58 0.86
N ILE A 48 -0.08 9.82 1.32
CA ILE A 48 0.79 8.76 1.85
C ILE A 48 0.10 8.06 3.03
N LYS A 49 -0.41 8.82 4.01
CA LYS A 49 -1.11 8.28 5.17
C LYS A 49 -2.31 7.43 4.77
N LYS A 50 -3.16 7.91 3.86
CA LYS A 50 -4.33 7.17 3.34
C LYS A 50 -3.90 5.85 2.69
N ALA A 51 -2.83 5.87 1.90
CA ALA A 51 -2.32 4.67 1.22
C ALA A 51 -1.83 3.61 2.22
N PHE A 52 -1.09 4.01 3.25
CA PHE A 52 -0.67 3.11 4.32
C PHE A 52 -1.85 2.54 5.10
N LEU A 53 -2.81 3.38 5.50
CA LEU A 53 -3.98 2.92 6.25
C LEU A 53 -4.83 1.95 5.44
N ALA A 54 -5.07 2.22 4.16
CA ALA A 54 -5.80 1.29 3.30
C ALA A 54 -5.08 -0.06 3.17
N THR A 55 -3.76 -0.03 2.98
CA THR A 55 -2.95 -1.26 2.88
C THR A 55 -2.99 -2.08 4.18
N GLU A 56 -2.93 -1.42 5.34
CA GLU A 56 -3.06 -2.06 6.66
C GLU A 56 -4.45 -2.70 6.82
N ASP A 57 -5.52 -1.97 6.51
CA ASP A 57 -6.89 -2.46 6.69
C ASP A 57 -7.19 -3.66 5.76
N GLU A 58 -6.69 -3.62 4.53
CA GLU A 58 -6.74 -4.72 3.58
C GLU A 58 -5.98 -5.95 4.10
N PHE A 59 -4.77 -5.76 4.66
CA PHE A 59 -3.99 -6.85 5.23
C PHE A 59 -4.68 -7.47 6.45
N LEU A 60 -5.21 -6.65 7.36
CA LEU A 60 -5.98 -7.12 8.51
C LEU A 60 -7.22 -7.92 8.10
N SER A 61 -7.86 -7.56 6.99
CA SER A 61 -8.96 -8.34 6.42
C SER A 61 -8.50 -9.75 6.01
N VAL A 62 -7.35 -9.86 5.34
CA VAL A 62 -6.74 -11.15 4.99
C VAL A 62 -6.44 -11.99 6.23
N VAL A 63 -5.81 -11.39 7.25
CA VAL A 63 -5.46 -12.08 8.50
C VAL A 63 -6.72 -12.59 9.21
N ARG A 64 -7.78 -11.77 9.31
CA ARG A 64 -9.05 -12.18 9.92
C ARG A 64 -9.67 -13.37 9.22
N GLU A 65 -9.66 -13.41 7.88
CA GLU A 65 -10.21 -14.55 7.15
C GLU A 65 -9.34 -15.80 7.31
N GLN A 66 -8.01 -15.67 7.27
CA GLN A 66 -7.09 -16.79 7.50
C GLN A 66 -7.28 -17.40 8.90
N TRP A 67 -7.41 -16.55 9.93
CA TRP A 67 -7.65 -17.00 11.31
C TRP A 67 -8.95 -17.78 11.47
N ARG A 68 -9.96 -17.50 10.64
CA ARG A 68 -11.23 -18.23 10.65
C ARG A 68 -11.11 -19.64 10.07
N ILE A 69 -10.15 -19.84 9.17
CA ILE A 69 -9.88 -21.13 8.49
C ILE A 69 -8.87 -21.96 9.28
N CYS A 70 -7.84 -21.33 9.86
CA CYS A 70 -6.81 -21.97 10.66
C CYS A 70 -6.35 -20.98 11.75
N PRO A 71 -7.00 -20.99 12.94
CA PRO A 71 -6.67 -20.10 14.05
C PRO A 71 -5.34 -20.47 14.74
#